data_AF-A0A2M8N578-F1
#
_entry.id   AF-A0A2M8N578-F1
#
_cell.length_a   1.000
_cell.length_b   1.000
_cell.length_c   1.000
_cell.angle_alpha   90.00
_cell.angle_beta   90.00
_cell.angle_gamma   90.00
#
_symmetry.space_group_name_H-M   'P 1'
#
loop_
_entity.id
_entity.type
_entity.pdbx_description
1 polymer ?
#
loop_
_entity_poly.entity_id
_entity_poly.type
_entity_poly.pdbx_seq_one_letter_code
_entity_poly.pdbx_strand_id
1 'polypeptide(L)'
;MGNVIASVAQKRKIHPLRECFRRLKWDGEPRLDRWLIDYAEAQGDEEYVKRISACWMIAAVKRIFHAGTPFHHMLVLEGDQAAGKSSMLRALATIDGQSFFTDHVGFEMIGTPYLAQFLRGRLILEFAELS
;
A
#
# COMPACT_ATOMS: atom_id res chain seq x y z
N MET A 1 -26.01 2.48 31.93
CA MET A 1 -25.21 1.24 32.05
C MET A 1 -24.58 0.91 30.69
N GLY A 2 -23.63 1.73 30.23
CA GLY A 2 -23.05 1.58 28.90
C GLY A 2 -21.61 2.02 28.94
N ASN A 3 -20.69 1.07 29.17
CA ASN A 3 -19.25 1.29 28.97
C ASN A 3 -18.39 0.01 29.06
N VAL A 4 -18.96 -1.17 28.81
CA VAL A 4 -18.15 -2.40 28.74
C VAL A 4 -17.62 -2.62 27.31
N ILE A 5 -18.43 -2.33 26.28
CA ILE A 5 -18.02 -2.49 24.86
C ILE A 5 -16.88 -1.54 24.49
N ALA A 6 -16.96 -0.26 24.89
CA ALA A 6 -15.89 0.71 24.65
C ALA A 6 -14.59 0.37 25.40
N SER A 7 -14.69 -0.14 26.64
CA SER A 7 -13.53 -0.56 27.44
C SER A 7 -12.83 -1.80 26.86
N VAL A 8 -13.58 -2.76 26.32
CA VAL A 8 -13.01 -3.95 25.67
C VAL A 8 -12.39 -3.61 24.30
N ALA A 9 -13.01 -2.72 23.52
CA ALA A 9 -12.47 -2.25 22.25
C ALA A 9 -11.14 -1.47 22.43
N GLN A 10 -11.01 -0.68 23.51
CA GLN A 10 -9.79 0.07 23.81
C GLN A 10 -8.63 -0.82 24.29
N LYS A 11 -8.94 -1.96 24.92
CA LYS A 11 -7.95 -2.95 25.39
C LYS A 11 -7.34 -3.80 24.28
N ARG A 12 -7.95 -3.81 23.08
CA ARG A 12 -7.41 -4.47 21.89
C ARG A 12 -7.24 -3.44 20.78
N LYS A 13 -6.17 -2.64 20.84
CA LYS A 13 -5.70 -1.84 19.69
C LYS A 13 -5.22 -2.79 18.60
N ILE A 14 -6.16 -3.36 17.87
CA ILE A 14 -5.91 -4.23 16.73
C ILE A 14 -5.45 -3.34 15.59
N HIS A 15 -4.28 -3.63 15.02
CA HIS A 15 -3.84 -3.02 13.78
C HIS A 15 -4.40 -3.88 12.63
N PRO A 16 -5.44 -3.43 11.91
CA PRO A 16 -6.18 -4.29 10.98
C PRO A 16 -5.27 -4.96 9.94
N LEU A 17 -4.38 -4.18 9.32
CA LEU A 17 -3.40 -4.70 8.36
C LEU A 17 -2.49 -5.78 8.97
N ARG A 18 -1.94 -5.60 10.19
CA ARG A 18 -1.07 -6.62 10.81
C ARG A 18 -1.80 -7.94 10.99
N GLU A 19 -3.05 -7.89 11.44
CA GLU A 19 -3.85 -9.10 11.62
C GLU A 19 -4.22 -9.75 10.29
N CYS A 20 -4.54 -8.97 9.26
CA CYS A 20 -4.78 -9.52 7.93
C CYS A 20 -3.53 -10.25 7.41
N PHE A 21 -2.38 -9.58 7.40
CA PHE A 21 -1.11 -10.16 6.93
C PHE A 21 -0.65 -11.36 7.76
N ARG A 22 -0.93 -11.41 9.07
CA ARG A 22 -0.62 -12.60 9.91
C ARG A 22 -1.46 -13.83 9.59
N ARG A 23 -2.68 -13.64 9.10
CA ARG A 23 -3.58 -14.74 8.74
C ARG A 23 -3.39 -15.24 7.32
N LEU A 24 -2.77 -14.45 6.45
CA LEU A 24 -2.51 -14.85 5.08
C LEU A 24 -1.66 -16.12 5.06
N LYS A 25 -2.12 -17.09 4.27
CA LYS A 25 -1.35 -18.29 3.93
C LYS A 25 -0.84 -18.10 2.52
N TRP A 26 0.47 -18.23 2.34
CA TRP A 26 1.03 -18.26 1.00
C TRP A 26 0.55 -19.52 0.29
N ASP A 27 0.13 -19.35 -0.96
CA ASP A 27 -0.41 -20.39 -1.81
C ASP A 27 0.66 -21.10 -2.66
N GLY A 28 1.93 -20.72 -2.52
CA GLY A 28 3.07 -21.33 -3.21
C GLY A 28 3.45 -20.64 -4.52
N GLU A 29 2.67 -19.67 -4.99
CA GLU A 29 2.92 -19.03 -6.27
C GLU A 29 3.75 -17.73 -6.11
N PRO A 30 4.88 -17.57 -6.81
CA PRO A 30 5.79 -16.43 -6.66
C PRO A 30 5.35 -15.20 -7.47
N ARG A 31 4.22 -14.59 -7.11
CA ARG A 31 3.64 -13.45 -7.86
C ARG A 31 4.31 -12.09 -7.59
N LEU A 32 5.03 -11.96 -6.48
CA LEU A 32 5.61 -10.68 -6.05
C LEU A 32 6.62 -10.11 -7.04
N ASP A 33 7.32 -10.97 -7.77
CA ASP A 33 8.37 -10.53 -8.68
C ASP A 33 7.76 -10.04 -10.00
N ARG A 34 6.54 -10.44 -10.37
CA ARG A 34 6.04 -10.21 -11.73
C ARG A 34 4.85 -9.26 -11.83
N TRP A 35 4.29 -8.80 -10.72
CA TRP A 35 3.03 -8.04 -10.76
C TRP A 35 3.07 -6.76 -11.62
N LEU A 36 4.21 -6.06 -11.71
CA LEU A 36 4.34 -4.90 -12.62
C LEU A 36 4.32 -5.32 -14.09
N ILE A 37 4.88 -6.49 -14.42
CA ILE A 37 4.88 -7.02 -15.79
C ILE A 37 3.47 -7.52 -16.12
N ASP A 38 2.92 -8.37 -15.26
CA ASP A 38 1.71 -9.12 -15.54
C ASP A 38 0.43 -8.26 -15.44
N TYR A 39 0.43 -7.19 -14.63
CA TYR A 39 -0.75 -6.33 -14.41
C TYR A 39 -0.57 -4.87 -14.80
N ALA A 40 0.65 -4.34 -14.79
CA ALA A 40 0.93 -2.95 -15.19
C ALA A 40 1.60 -2.86 -16.58
N GLU A 41 1.78 -3.99 -17.26
CA GLU A 41 2.40 -4.10 -18.59
C GLU A 41 3.76 -3.41 -18.67
N ALA A 42 4.50 -3.39 -17.55
CA ALA A 42 5.78 -2.71 -17.46
C ALA A 42 6.80 -3.30 -18.44
N GLN A 43 7.39 -2.41 -19.24
CA GLN A 43 8.40 -2.75 -20.25
C GLN A 43 9.81 -2.38 -19.77
N GLY A 44 10.82 -2.96 -20.41
CA GLY A 44 12.24 -2.69 -20.13
C GLY A 44 13.01 -3.95 -19.73
N ASP A 45 14.05 -3.76 -18.93
CA ASP A 45 14.86 -4.86 -18.39
C ASP A 45 14.02 -5.70 -17.41
N GLU A 46 13.76 -6.96 -17.76
CA GLU A 46 12.89 -7.85 -16.98
C GLU A 46 13.46 -8.14 -15.58
N GLU A 47 14.78 -8.27 -15.43
CA GLU A 47 15.41 -8.52 -14.12
C GLU A 47 15.24 -7.31 -13.21
N TYR A 48 15.45 -6.10 -13.75
CA TYR A 48 15.23 -4.86 -13.05
C TYR A 48 13.77 -4.70 -12.61
N VAL A 49 12.82 -4.86 -13.54
CA VAL A 49 11.38 -4.73 -13.24
C VAL A 49 10.97 -5.75 -12.18
N LYS A 50 11.47 -6.99 -12.25
CA LYS A 50 11.20 -8.00 -11.23
C LYS A 50 11.64 -7.58 -9.84
N ARG A 51 12.86 -7.04 -9.75
CA ARG A 51 13.43 -6.62 -8.48
C ARG A 51 12.69 -5.44 -7.87
N ILE A 52 12.28 -4.46 -8.68
CA ILE A 52 11.48 -3.33 -8.22
C ILE A 52 10.08 -3.78 -7.78
N SER A 53 9.45 -4.70 -8.53
CA SER A 53 8.14 -5.28 -8.21
C SER A 53 8.12 -5.85 -6.79
N ALA A 54 9.08 -6.72 -6.48
CA ALA A 54 9.17 -7.38 -5.18
C ALA A 54 9.56 -6.39 -4.06
N CYS A 55 10.57 -5.55 -4.31
CA CYS A 55 11.09 -4.59 -3.34
C CYS A 55 10.00 -3.65 -2.83
N TRP A 56 9.18 -3.11 -3.72
CA TRP A 56 8.12 -2.18 -3.37
C TRP A 56 7.04 -2.84 -2.50
N MET A 57 6.61 -4.05 -2.84
CA MET A 57 5.64 -4.82 -2.05
C MET A 57 6.18 -5.21 -0.68
N ILE A 58 7.41 -5.71 -0.63
CA ILE A 58 8.07 -6.10 0.63
C ILE A 58 8.25 -4.88 1.54
N ALA A 59 8.62 -3.72 0.99
CA ALA A 59 8.75 -2.48 1.76
C ALA A 59 7.41 -2.03 2.35
N ALA A 60 6.32 -2.13 1.59
CA ALA A 60 4.97 -1.80 2.07
C ALA A 60 4.58 -2.70 3.27
N VAL A 61 4.80 -4.01 3.17
CA VAL A 61 4.52 -4.96 4.26
C VAL A 61 5.45 -4.74 5.46
N LYS A 62 6.75 -4.48 5.23
CA LYS A 62 7.72 -4.22 6.31
C LYS A 62 7.30 -3.03 7.18
N ARG A 63 6.75 -1.96 6.60
CA ARG A 63 6.25 -0.78 7.34
C ARG A 63 5.05 -1.08 8.23
N ILE A 64 4.24 -2.09 7.88
CA ILE A 64 3.12 -2.54 8.72
C ILE A 64 3.66 -3.15 10.02
N PHE A 65 4.67 -4.03 9.94
CA PHE A 65 5.24 -4.72 11.10
C PHE A 65 6.25 -3.87 11.87
N HIS A 66 7.02 -3.04 11.17
CA HIS A 66 8.08 -2.20 11.71
C HIS A 66 7.80 -0.74 11.39
N ALA A 67 7.02 -0.09 12.26
CA ALA A 67 6.70 1.33 12.14
C ALA A 67 7.99 2.17 12.15
N GLY A 68 8.05 3.21 11.29
CA GLY A 68 9.24 4.05 11.14
C GLY A 68 10.30 3.48 10.20
N THR A 69 10.08 2.31 9.57
CA THR A 69 11.00 1.80 8.53
C THR A 69 11.06 2.78 7.35
N PRO A 70 12.24 3.36 7.06
CA PRO A 70 12.39 4.24 5.90
C PRO A 70 12.32 3.43 4.60
N PHE A 71 11.72 4.05 3.59
CA PHE A 71 11.75 3.60 2.21
C PHE A 71 11.76 4.85 1.34
N HIS A 72 12.88 5.08 0.64
CA HIS A 72 13.17 6.34 -0.06
C HIS A 72 12.85 6.29 -1.55
N HIS A 73 12.06 5.29 -1.98
CA HIS A 73 11.67 5.11 -3.37
C HIS A 73 10.17 5.34 -3.52
N MET A 74 9.81 5.99 -4.62
CA MET A 74 8.43 6.15 -5.07
C MET A 74 8.27 5.35 -6.36
N LEU A 75 7.20 4.57 -6.45
CA LEU A 75 6.83 3.91 -7.70
C LEU A 75 6.10 4.94 -8.56
N VAL A 76 6.63 5.20 -9.75
CA VAL A 76 5.99 6.05 -10.76
C VAL A 76 5.42 5.14 -11.84
N LEU A 77 4.12 5.28 -12.11
CA LEU A 77 3.42 4.52 -13.14
C LEU A 77 3.07 5.45 -14.29
N GLU A 78 3.75 5.27 -15.41
CA GLU A 78 3.51 6.01 -16.65
C GLU A 78 2.71 5.15 -17.64
N GLY A 79 1.83 5.79 -18.40
CA GLY A 79 0.95 5.14 -19.36
C GLY A 79 -0.29 5.99 -19.61
N ASP A 80 -1.13 5.54 -20.52
CA ASP A 80 -2.29 6.30 -20.97
C ASP A 80 -3.22 6.71 -19.82
N GLN A 81 -3.90 7.84 -19.99
CA GLN A 81 -5.00 8.20 -19.10
C GLN A 81 -6.08 7.12 -19.14
N ALA A 82 -6.75 6.92 -18.00
CA ALA A 82 -7.75 5.86 -17.83
C ALA A 82 -7.24 4.41 -18.01
N ALA A 83 -5.92 4.17 -18.08
CA ALA A 83 -5.33 2.83 -18.12
C ALA A 83 -5.51 1.99 -16.81
N GLY A 84 -6.34 2.44 -15.87
CA GLY A 84 -6.64 1.68 -14.65
C GLY A 84 -5.56 1.70 -13.56
N LYS A 85 -4.55 2.58 -13.65
CA LYS A 85 -3.44 2.71 -12.68
C LYS A 85 -3.91 2.80 -11.22
N SER A 86 -4.76 3.79 -10.92
CA SER A 86 -5.28 4.00 -9.56
C SER A 86 -6.21 2.84 -9.13
N SER A 87 -6.94 2.23 -10.07
CA SER A 87 -7.78 1.05 -9.79
C SER A 87 -6.96 -0.17 -9.40
N MET A 88 -5.84 -0.42 -10.10
CA MET A 88 -4.89 -1.48 -9.75
C MET A 88 -4.29 -1.26 -8.36
N LEU A 89 -3.80 -0.04 -8.07
CA LEU A 89 -3.25 0.30 -6.76
C LEU A 89 -4.30 0.16 -5.64
N ARG A 90 -5.55 0.56 -5.90
CA ARG A 90 -6.67 0.37 -4.97
C ARG A 90 -6.98 -1.10 -4.73
N ALA A 91 -6.94 -1.94 -5.77
CA ALA A 91 -7.13 -3.38 -5.65
C ALA A 91 -6.03 -4.02 -4.79
N LEU A 92 -4.76 -3.66 -5.01
CA LEU A 92 -3.62 -4.13 -4.23
C LEU A 92 -3.70 -3.74 -2.75
N ALA A 93 -4.24 -2.56 -2.45
CA ALA A 93 -4.47 -2.09 -1.10
C ALA A 93 -5.81 -2.54 -0.49
N THR A 94 -6.60 -3.38 -1.17
CA THR A 94 -7.86 -3.91 -0.63
C THR A 94 -7.65 -5.31 -0.06
N ILE A 95 -7.85 -5.45 1.24
CA ILE A 95 -7.65 -6.70 1.97
C ILE A 95 -8.91 -6.98 2.79
N ASP A 96 -9.44 -8.20 2.71
CA ASP A 96 -10.71 -8.61 3.37
C ASP A 96 -11.88 -7.65 3.06
N GLY A 97 -11.95 -7.14 1.81
CA GLY A 97 -12.98 -6.21 1.36
C GLY A 97 -12.83 -4.76 1.85
N GLN A 98 -11.81 -4.48 2.67
CA GLN A 98 -11.50 -3.13 3.15
C GLN A 98 -10.34 -2.52 2.35
N SER A 99 -10.55 -1.32 1.81
CA SER A 99 -9.50 -0.58 1.10
C SER A 99 -8.65 0.25 2.05
N PHE A 100 -7.33 0.09 1.93
CA PHE A 100 -6.30 0.87 2.64
C PHE A 100 -5.57 1.83 1.68
N PHE A 101 -6.20 2.16 0.56
CA PHE A 101 -5.71 3.09 -0.46
C PHE A 101 -6.13 4.54 -0.15
N THR A 102 -5.35 5.52 -0.61
CA THR A 102 -5.77 6.93 -0.69
C THR A 102 -5.08 7.64 -1.85
N ASP A 103 -5.83 8.47 -2.55
CA ASP A 103 -5.43 9.34 -3.69
C ASP A 103 -5.69 10.83 -3.37
N HIS A 104 -6.01 11.15 -2.12
CA HIS A 104 -6.36 12.51 -1.68
C HIS A 104 -5.14 13.33 -1.27
N VAL A 105 -3.96 13.00 -1.80
CA VAL A 105 -2.71 13.64 -1.42
C VAL A 105 -2.09 14.30 -2.64
N GLY A 106 -1.92 15.61 -2.57
CA GLY A 106 -1.18 16.38 -3.56
C GLY A 106 0.28 16.56 -3.16
N PHE A 107 1.12 16.87 -4.15
CA PHE A 107 2.55 17.10 -3.96
C PHE A 107 2.84 18.28 -3.02
N GLU A 108 1.95 19.27 -2.96
CA GLU A 108 2.03 20.41 -2.06
C GLU A 108 1.99 20.03 -0.57
N MET A 109 1.52 18.82 -0.24
CA MET A 109 1.47 18.33 1.13
C MET A 109 2.81 17.74 1.60
N ILE A 110 3.76 17.48 0.70
CA ILE A 110 5.06 16.92 1.03
C ILE A 110 5.83 17.88 1.95
N GLY A 111 6.40 17.35 3.03
CA GLY A 111 7.11 18.14 4.04
C GLY A 111 6.19 18.84 5.06
N THR A 112 4.87 18.72 4.92
CA THR A 112 3.92 19.27 5.89
C THR A 112 3.50 18.24 6.94
N PRO A 113 3.09 18.67 8.15
CA PRO A 113 2.48 17.78 9.14
C PRO A 113 1.15 17.14 8.68
N TYR A 114 0.47 17.73 7.69
CA TYR A 114 -0.80 17.24 7.17
C TYR A 114 -0.66 15.90 6.46
N LEU A 115 0.44 15.67 5.73
CA LEU A 115 0.72 14.40 5.07
C LEU A 115 0.70 13.22 6.06
N ALA A 116 1.18 13.42 7.29
CA ALA A 116 1.20 12.39 8.32
C ALA A 116 -0.22 11.91 8.70
N GLN A 117 -1.25 12.75 8.53
CA GLN A 117 -2.64 12.37 8.77
C GLN A 117 -3.14 11.39 7.70
N PHE A 118 -2.81 11.64 6.42
CA PHE A 118 -3.17 10.76 5.32
C PHE A 118 -2.39 9.45 5.32
N LEU A 119 -1.16 9.43 5.85
CA LEU A 119 -0.39 8.19 6.02
C LEU A 119 -1.00 7.23 7.06
N ARG A 120 -1.79 7.74 8.00
CA ARG A 120 -2.30 6.91 9.11
C ARG A 120 -3.30 5.88 8.59
N GLY A 121 -2.97 4.61 8.80
CA GLY A 121 -3.86 3.50 8.46
C GLY A 121 -3.99 3.23 6.96
N ARG A 122 -3.08 3.77 6.13
CA ARG A 122 -3.02 3.49 4.69
C ARG A 122 -1.88 2.54 4.38
N LEU A 123 -2.08 1.71 3.36
CA LEU A 123 -1.07 0.81 2.81
C LEU A 123 -0.41 1.42 1.58
N ILE A 124 -1.23 1.93 0.66
CA ILE A 124 -0.79 2.59 -0.56
C ILE A 124 -1.36 4.02 -0.56
N LEU A 125 -0.49 4.97 -0.87
CA LEU A 125 -0.82 6.37 -1.05
C LEU A 125 -0.37 6.75 -2.46
N GLU A 126 -1.30 7.30 -3.23
CA GLU A 126 -1.07 7.83 -4.56
C GLU A 126 -1.02 9.35 -4.48
N PHE A 127 -0.04 9.94 -5.14
CA PHE A 127 -0.03 11.36 -5.43
C PHE A 127 -0.73 11.57 -6.76
N ALA A 128 -1.85 12.31 -6.76
CA ALA A 128 -2.51 12.70 -8.01
C ALA A 128 -1.56 13.57 -8.85
N GLU A 129 -1.67 13.47 -10.18
CA GLU A 129 -0.75 13.95 -11.22
C GLU A 129 0.15 15.16 -10.87
N LEU A 130 1.41 15.08 -11.33
CA LEU A 130 2.26 16.25 -11.60
C LEU A 130 1.72 16.93 -12.86
N SER A 131 0.78 17.86 -12.72
CA SER A 131 0.39 18.78 -13.80
C SER A 131 1.49 19.79 -14.10
#